data_AF-A0A0C9W004-F1
#
_entry.id   AF-A0A0C9W004-F1
#
_cell.length_a   1.000
_cell.length_b   1.000
_cell.length_c   1.000
_cell.angle_alpha   90.00
_cell.angle_beta   90.00
_cell.angle_gamma   90.00
#
_symmetry.space_group_name_H-M   'P 1'
#
loop_
_entity.id
_entity.type
_entity.pdbx_description
1 polymer ?
#
loop_
_entity_poly.entity_id
_entity_poly.type
_entity_poly.pdbx_seq_one_letter_code
_entity_poly.pdbx_strand_id
1 'polypeptide(L)'
;MTYNVIAPIVQQDLYPLPISALAFDPVSDTLWAGNSAGIVAAYHGSSRARGVYFPVGDGRPVRKIAAGDIQIRALPDSGVGLGAWSKGGVNKWYLRPAPSSIVTFASHPNNSHSLVSATNTPELLMHNTSTGNPIRTLSCPAQISHLHFSQSVLISGSADGVLRTHDIRTSMRRDDGTLGELSVKAHLGGVQGLDASGNFVYSIGWSLRQSHPVTDQFVKVYDLRMFRPLTPIPFLAGPAFLN
;
A
#
# COMPACT_ATOMS: atom_id res chain seq x y z
N MET A 1 -35.67 7.62 -39.48
CA MET A 1 -34.76 6.79 -38.67
C MET A 1 -34.83 7.27 -37.24
N THR A 2 -35.48 6.53 -36.37
CA THR A 2 -35.60 6.84 -34.94
C THR A 2 -34.37 6.31 -34.21
N TYR A 3 -33.58 7.20 -33.62
CA TYR A 3 -32.44 6.84 -32.78
C TYR A 3 -32.97 6.19 -31.50
N ASN A 4 -32.78 4.88 -31.37
CA ASN A 4 -33.10 4.16 -30.15
C ASN A 4 -31.93 4.31 -29.20
N VAL A 5 -32.14 5.04 -28.09
CA VAL A 5 -31.16 5.13 -27.01
C VAL A 5 -31.02 3.74 -26.39
N ILE A 6 -29.88 3.11 -26.60
CA ILE A 6 -29.55 1.84 -25.94
C ILE A 6 -29.33 2.17 -24.46
N ALA A 7 -30.10 1.53 -23.58
CA ALA A 7 -29.87 1.64 -22.15
C ALA A 7 -28.41 1.22 -21.85
N PRO A 8 -27.67 1.98 -21.03
CA PRO A 8 -26.31 1.59 -20.69
C PRO A 8 -26.32 0.19 -20.08
N ILE A 9 -25.38 -0.65 -20.48
CA ILE A 9 -25.13 -1.94 -19.83
C ILE A 9 -24.57 -1.61 -18.45
N VAL A 10 -25.45 -1.31 -17.51
CA VAL A 10 -25.10 -1.26 -16.11
C VAL A 10 -25.07 -2.71 -15.68
N GLN A 11 -23.89 -3.30 -15.63
CA GLN A 11 -23.70 -4.51 -14.83
C GLN A 11 -23.87 -4.06 -13.38
N GLN A 12 -25.14 -4.04 -12.95
CA GLN A 12 -25.53 -3.95 -11.56
C GLN A 12 -25.08 -5.27 -10.95
N ASP A 13 -24.07 -5.22 -10.09
CA ASP A 13 -23.80 -6.33 -9.21
C ASP A 13 -25.14 -6.64 -8.50
N LEU A 14 -25.66 -7.86 -8.67
CA LEU A 14 -26.98 -8.26 -8.16
C LEU A 14 -27.10 -8.07 -6.64
N TYR A 15 -25.95 -7.93 -5.96
CA TYR A 15 -25.82 -7.56 -4.55
C TYR A 15 -24.67 -6.55 -4.37
N PRO A 16 -24.77 -5.61 -3.43
CA PRO A 16 -23.69 -4.68 -3.14
C PRO A 16 -22.47 -5.43 -2.61
N LEU A 17 -21.36 -5.34 -3.33
CA LEU A 17 -20.07 -5.90 -2.92
C LEU A 17 -19.36 -4.92 -1.96
N PRO A 18 -18.91 -5.38 -0.78
CA PRO A 18 -18.13 -4.55 0.14
C PRO A 18 -16.89 -3.95 -0.52
N ILE A 19 -16.65 -2.65 -0.27
CA ILE A 19 -15.41 -1.97 -0.65
C ILE A 19 -14.31 -2.39 0.32
N SER A 20 -13.21 -2.87 -0.22
CA SER A 20 -12.06 -3.38 0.54
C SER A 20 -10.82 -2.50 0.43
N ALA A 21 -10.74 -1.64 -0.59
CA ALA A 21 -9.65 -0.68 -0.75
C ALA A 21 -10.12 0.60 -1.45
N LEU A 22 -9.51 1.73 -1.09
CA LEU A 22 -9.74 3.03 -1.72
C LEU A 22 -8.40 3.70 -2.01
N ALA A 23 -8.34 4.50 -3.07
CA ALA A 23 -7.22 5.39 -3.34
C ALA A 23 -7.69 6.61 -4.12
N PHE A 24 -7.33 7.80 -3.66
CA PHE A 24 -7.49 9.02 -4.45
C PHE A 24 -6.45 9.06 -5.56
N ASP A 25 -6.89 9.54 -6.72
CA ASP A 25 -6.02 9.81 -7.85
C ASP A 25 -5.24 11.11 -7.62
N PRO A 26 -3.90 11.12 -7.70
CA PRO A 26 -3.12 12.32 -7.39
C PRO A 26 -3.25 13.42 -8.46
N VAL A 27 -3.71 13.10 -9.67
CA VAL A 27 -3.71 14.02 -10.82
C VAL A 27 -5.10 14.27 -11.41
N SER A 28 -6.15 13.62 -10.90
CA SER A 28 -7.52 13.79 -11.39
C SER A 28 -8.55 13.68 -10.27
N ASP A 29 -9.77 14.17 -10.52
CA ASP A 29 -10.90 14.05 -9.59
C ASP A 29 -11.53 12.65 -9.66
N THR A 30 -10.70 11.63 -9.35
CA THR A 30 -11.06 10.21 -9.43
C THR A 30 -10.80 9.54 -8.09
N LEU A 31 -11.81 8.84 -7.57
CA LEU A 31 -11.68 7.87 -6.49
C LEU A 31 -11.65 6.46 -7.07
N TRP A 32 -10.56 5.75 -6.82
CA TRP A 32 -10.43 4.33 -7.17
C TRP A 32 -10.95 3.49 -6.01
N ALA A 33 -11.88 2.58 -6.31
CA ALA A 33 -12.45 1.67 -5.31
C ALA A 33 -12.28 0.22 -5.73
N GLY A 34 -11.70 -0.57 -4.84
CA GLY A 34 -11.57 -2.01 -4.95
C GLY A 34 -12.60 -2.72 -4.08
N ASN A 35 -13.18 -3.81 -4.56
CA ASN A 35 -14.20 -4.56 -3.82
C ASN A 35 -13.77 -5.99 -3.45
N SER A 36 -14.62 -6.66 -2.69
CA SER A 36 -14.41 -8.04 -2.22
C SER A 36 -14.35 -9.10 -3.32
N ALA A 37 -14.79 -8.78 -4.54
CA ALA A 37 -14.74 -9.67 -5.71
C ALA A 37 -13.48 -9.43 -6.58
N GLY A 38 -12.55 -8.60 -6.12
CA GLY A 38 -11.32 -8.32 -6.87
C GLY A 38 -11.54 -7.39 -8.07
N ILE A 39 -12.59 -6.57 -8.07
CA ILE A 39 -12.80 -5.55 -9.11
C ILE A 39 -12.31 -4.21 -8.60
N VAL A 40 -11.59 -3.47 -9.44
CA VAL A 40 -11.28 -2.05 -9.24
C VAL A 40 -12.13 -1.23 -10.19
N ALA A 41 -12.75 -0.16 -9.69
CA ALA A 41 -13.55 0.79 -10.46
C ALA A 41 -13.14 2.24 -10.18
N ALA A 42 -13.23 3.09 -11.19
CA ALA A 42 -13.06 4.54 -11.08
C ALA A 42 -14.42 5.23 -10.85
N TYR A 43 -14.44 6.19 -9.93
CA TYR A 43 -15.57 7.07 -9.69
C TYR A 43 -15.12 8.52 -9.83
N HIS A 44 -15.77 9.27 -10.71
CA HIS A 44 -15.37 10.63 -11.03
C HIS A 44 -16.28 11.66 -10.36
N GLY A 45 -15.64 12.67 -9.77
CA GLY A 45 -16.27 13.82 -9.17
C GLY A 45 -17.28 13.54 -8.05
N SER A 46 -17.93 14.59 -7.59
CA SER A 46 -18.96 14.54 -6.56
C SER A 46 -20.23 13.80 -6.99
N SER A 47 -20.49 13.71 -8.30
CA SER A 47 -21.60 12.96 -8.88
C SER A 47 -21.38 11.45 -8.87
N ARG A 48 -20.17 10.99 -8.55
CA ARG A 48 -19.77 9.57 -8.52
C ARG A 48 -20.08 8.85 -9.83
N ALA A 49 -19.90 9.52 -10.95
CA ALA A 49 -20.06 8.90 -12.26
C ALA A 49 -19.07 7.73 -12.39
N ARG A 50 -19.58 6.52 -12.66
CA ARG A 50 -18.75 5.32 -12.79
C ARG A 50 -17.99 5.38 -14.11
N GLY A 51 -16.66 5.37 -14.01
CA GLY A 51 -15.74 5.26 -15.12
C GLY A 51 -15.39 3.81 -15.44
N VAL A 52 -14.11 3.58 -15.75
CA VAL A 52 -13.60 2.23 -16.07
C VAL A 52 -13.66 1.30 -14.86
N TYR A 53 -13.80 0.00 -15.13
CA TYR A 53 -13.61 -1.04 -14.12
C TYR A 53 -12.93 -2.26 -14.73
N PHE A 54 -12.15 -2.98 -13.91
CA PHE A 54 -11.39 -4.14 -14.35
C PHE A 54 -11.09 -5.10 -13.19
N PRO A 55 -10.91 -6.40 -13.48
CA PRO A 55 -10.51 -7.37 -12.47
C PRO A 55 -9.03 -7.26 -12.10
N VAL A 56 -8.74 -7.57 -10.84
CA VAL A 56 -7.43 -7.63 -10.22
C VAL A 56 -7.22 -9.05 -9.71
N GLY A 57 -6.22 -9.73 -10.28
CA GLY A 57 -5.79 -11.04 -9.81
C GLY A 57 -6.83 -12.14 -9.99
N ASP A 58 -7.12 -12.86 -8.91
CA ASP A 58 -7.86 -14.13 -8.88
C ASP A 58 -9.28 -14.00 -8.31
N GLY A 59 -9.86 -12.80 -8.33
CA GLY A 59 -11.23 -12.55 -7.82
C GLY A 59 -11.33 -12.46 -6.29
N ARG A 60 -10.19 -12.33 -5.61
CA ARG A 60 -10.09 -12.11 -4.17
C ARG A 60 -10.21 -10.61 -3.85
N PRO A 61 -10.60 -10.24 -2.61
CA PRO A 61 -10.73 -8.84 -2.23
C PRO A 61 -9.51 -8.01 -2.61
N VAL A 62 -9.72 -6.80 -3.14
CA VAL A 62 -8.61 -5.89 -3.38
C VAL A 62 -8.08 -5.38 -2.04
N ARG A 63 -6.85 -5.73 -1.67
CA ARG A 63 -6.23 -5.34 -0.39
C ARG A 63 -5.71 -3.91 -0.42
N LYS A 64 -5.01 -3.53 -1.49
CA LYS A 64 -4.37 -2.21 -1.58
C LYS A 64 -4.42 -1.68 -3.00
N ILE A 65 -4.69 -0.39 -3.13
CA ILE A 65 -4.61 0.38 -4.37
C ILE A 65 -3.63 1.52 -4.17
N ALA A 66 -2.84 1.82 -5.20
CA ALA A 66 -2.09 3.08 -5.28
C ALA A 66 -2.23 3.67 -6.68
N ALA A 67 -2.76 4.88 -6.76
CA ALA A 67 -2.82 5.65 -7.98
C ALA A 67 -1.56 6.53 -8.09
N GLY A 68 -0.88 6.48 -9.24
CA GLY A 68 0.16 7.44 -9.63
C GLY A 68 -0.28 8.25 -10.83
N ASP A 69 0.62 9.00 -11.46
CA ASP A 69 0.25 9.92 -12.55
C ASP A 69 -0.32 9.21 -13.77
N ILE A 70 0.28 8.09 -14.18
CA ILE A 70 -0.02 7.41 -15.46
C ILE A 70 -0.78 6.10 -15.25
N GLN A 71 -0.63 5.49 -14.08
CA GLN A 71 -1.12 4.14 -13.83
C GLN A 71 -1.66 3.98 -12.42
N ILE A 72 -2.50 2.96 -12.27
CA ILE A 72 -2.99 2.45 -11.01
C ILE A 72 -2.35 1.10 -10.76
N ARG A 73 -1.97 0.86 -9.51
CA ARG A 73 -1.47 -0.43 -9.04
C ARG A 73 -2.42 -1.01 -8.03
N ALA A 74 -2.58 -2.33 -8.06
CA ALA A 74 -3.45 -3.02 -7.15
C ALA A 74 -2.87 -4.38 -6.74
N LEU A 75 -3.14 -4.74 -5.49
CA LEU A 75 -2.77 -5.98 -4.84
C LEU A 75 -4.04 -6.64 -4.29
N PRO A 76 -4.40 -7.87 -4.71
CA PRO A 76 -5.44 -8.66 -4.09
C PRO A 76 -4.97 -9.26 -2.76
N ASP A 77 -5.92 -9.61 -1.91
CA ASP A 77 -5.70 -10.15 -0.57
C ASP A 77 -5.07 -11.55 -0.57
N SER A 78 -5.16 -12.28 -1.69
CA SER A 78 -4.41 -13.53 -1.87
C SER A 78 -2.90 -13.35 -1.78
N GLY A 79 -2.40 -12.13 -2.02
CA GLY A 79 -0.97 -11.83 -2.13
C GLY A 79 -0.30 -12.50 -3.33
N VAL A 80 -1.06 -13.20 -4.17
CA VAL A 80 -0.55 -13.99 -5.29
C VAL A 80 -0.02 -13.12 -6.42
N GLY A 81 -0.35 -11.83 -6.46
CA GLY A 81 0.31 -10.94 -7.41
C GLY A 81 0.07 -9.46 -7.24
N LEU A 82 0.94 -8.66 -7.84
CA LEU A 82 0.86 -7.20 -7.90
C LEU A 82 0.75 -6.80 -9.36
N GLY A 83 -0.21 -5.96 -9.71
CA GLY A 83 -0.38 -5.50 -11.08
C GLY A 83 -0.32 -3.99 -11.24
N ALA A 84 -0.14 -3.55 -12.49
CA ALA A 84 -0.34 -2.18 -12.90
C ALA A 84 -1.26 -2.11 -14.13
N TRP A 85 -2.16 -1.11 -14.12
CA TRP A 85 -3.08 -0.82 -15.20
C TRP A 85 -2.98 0.66 -15.57
N SER A 86 -3.22 1.00 -16.83
CA SER A 86 -3.43 2.40 -17.20
C SER A 86 -4.71 2.94 -16.52
N LYS A 87 -4.84 4.26 -16.44
CA LYS A 87 -6.08 4.91 -15.96
C LYS A 87 -7.32 4.55 -16.80
N GLY A 88 -7.13 4.04 -18.02
CA GLY A 88 -8.19 3.51 -18.88
C GLY A 88 -8.50 2.02 -18.65
N GLY A 89 -7.87 1.36 -17.68
CA GLY A 89 -8.13 -0.04 -17.32
C GLY A 89 -7.35 -1.10 -18.10
N VAL A 90 -6.42 -0.70 -18.97
CA VAL A 90 -5.58 -1.66 -19.71
C VAL A 90 -4.48 -2.18 -18.80
N ASN A 91 -4.41 -3.50 -18.59
CA ASN A 91 -3.32 -4.12 -17.83
C ASN A 91 -1.98 -3.92 -18.57
N LYS A 92 -0.99 -3.39 -17.85
CA LYS A 92 0.38 -3.20 -18.38
C LYS A 92 1.25 -4.40 -18.06
N TRP A 93 1.14 -4.89 -16.84
CA TRP A 93 1.80 -6.11 -16.38
C TRP A 93 1.12 -6.61 -15.11
N TYR A 94 1.37 -7.87 -14.79
CA TYR A 94 0.92 -8.52 -13.57
C TYR A 94 2.00 -9.48 -13.08
N LEU A 95 2.59 -9.16 -11.94
CA LEU A 95 3.64 -9.96 -11.31
C LEU A 95 3.01 -11.01 -10.39
N ARG A 96 3.49 -12.25 -10.47
CA ARG A 96 3.22 -13.30 -9.48
C ARG A 96 4.56 -13.81 -8.97
N PRO A 97 5.07 -13.28 -7.85
CA PRO A 97 6.27 -13.85 -7.26
C PRO A 97 5.93 -15.27 -6.79
N ALA A 98 6.82 -16.20 -7.12
CA ALA A 98 6.78 -17.57 -6.61
C ALA A 98 8.21 -17.88 -6.17
N PRO A 99 8.42 -18.45 -4.97
CA PRO A 99 7.41 -19.03 -4.08
C PRO A 99 6.76 -18.07 -3.07
N SER A 100 7.17 -16.79 -2.99
CA SER A 100 6.68 -15.84 -1.98
C SER A 100 5.46 -15.04 -2.43
N SER A 101 4.57 -14.68 -1.50
CA SER A 101 3.38 -13.87 -1.76
C SER A 101 3.63 -12.42 -1.31
N ILE A 102 3.14 -11.44 -2.07
CA ILE A 102 3.25 -10.03 -1.71
C ILE A 102 2.22 -9.69 -0.62
N VAL A 103 2.69 -9.07 0.46
CA VAL A 103 1.85 -8.63 1.58
C VAL A 103 1.37 -7.19 1.39
N THR A 104 2.28 -6.31 1.00
CA THR A 104 2.02 -4.88 0.78
C THR A 104 3.01 -4.31 -0.23
N PHE A 105 2.73 -3.11 -0.74
CA PHE A 105 3.64 -2.39 -1.62
C PHE A 105 3.58 -0.89 -1.37
N ALA A 106 4.62 -0.17 -1.74
CA ALA A 106 4.65 1.28 -1.78
C ALA A 106 5.18 1.76 -3.13
N SER A 107 4.56 2.81 -3.65
CA SER A 107 5.02 3.53 -4.84
C SER A 107 5.32 4.96 -4.43
N HIS A 108 6.43 5.51 -4.90
CA HIS A 108 6.70 6.92 -4.66
C HIS A 108 5.73 7.77 -5.49
N PRO A 109 4.98 8.72 -4.89
CA PRO A 109 3.95 9.49 -5.61
C PRO A 109 4.51 10.28 -6.78
N ASN A 110 5.71 10.87 -6.62
CA ASN A 110 6.31 11.77 -7.62
C ASN A 110 7.41 11.12 -8.46
N ASN A 111 7.71 9.83 -8.24
CA ASN A 111 8.79 9.12 -8.91
C ASN A 111 8.26 7.77 -9.36
N SER A 112 7.88 7.73 -10.64
CA SER A 112 7.39 6.55 -11.32
C SER A 112 8.45 5.43 -11.42
N HIS A 113 9.65 5.55 -10.87
CA HIS A 113 10.65 4.48 -10.90
C HIS A 113 10.80 3.73 -9.57
N SER A 114 10.18 4.20 -8.49
CA SER A 114 10.33 3.60 -7.16
C SER A 114 9.09 2.79 -6.80
N LEU A 115 9.12 1.49 -7.11
CA LEU A 115 8.17 0.49 -6.60
C LEU A 115 8.89 -0.52 -5.71
N VAL A 116 8.39 -0.66 -4.48
CA VAL A 116 8.88 -1.67 -3.54
C VAL A 116 7.70 -2.46 -3.01
N SER A 117 7.84 -3.78 -2.92
CA SER A 117 6.89 -4.65 -2.24
C SER A 117 7.55 -5.41 -1.10
N ALA A 118 6.76 -5.74 -0.09
CA ALA A 118 7.15 -6.67 0.96
C ALA A 118 6.43 -7.99 0.73
N THR A 119 7.09 -9.10 1.03
CA THR A 119 6.49 -10.43 0.90
C THR A 119 6.08 -11.00 2.26
N ASN A 120 5.56 -12.22 2.24
CA ASN A 120 5.23 -12.99 3.45
C ASN A 120 6.47 -13.55 4.16
N THR A 121 7.62 -13.55 3.49
CA THR A 121 8.94 -13.75 4.11
C THR A 121 9.53 -12.38 4.47
N PRO A 122 10.53 -12.31 5.36
CA PRO A 122 11.12 -11.04 5.76
C PRO A 122 12.07 -10.51 4.66
N GLU A 123 11.51 -10.11 3.52
CA GLU A 123 12.22 -9.53 2.39
C GLU A 123 11.44 -8.36 1.75
N LEU A 124 12.19 -7.46 1.12
CA LEU A 124 11.68 -6.42 0.23
C LEU A 124 12.12 -6.69 -1.19
N LEU A 125 11.20 -6.55 -2.13
CA LEU A 125 11.45 -6.65 -3.56
C LEU A 125 11.36 -5.25 -4.18
N MET A 126 12.43 -4.80 -4.81
CA MET A 126 12.43 -3.61 -5.65
C MET A 126 12.05 -4.00 -7.07
N HIS A 127 11.14 -3.26 -7.69
CA HIS A 127 10.63 -3.61 -9.02
C HIS A 127 10.92 -2.51 -10.04
N ASN A 128 11.13 -2.94 -11.27
CA ASN A 128 11.01 -2.05 -12.41
C ASN A 128 9.54 -1.67 -12.57
N THR A 129 9.26 -0.38 -12.55
CA THR A 129 7.88 0.10 -12.62
C THR A 129 7.22 -0.12 -13.99
N SER A 130 7.98 -0.08 -15.08
CA SER A 130 7.39 -0.25 -16.42
C SER A 130 7.11 -1.72 -16.76
N THR A 131 7.88 -2.67 -16.21
CA THR A 131 7.74 -4.10 -16.52
C THR A 131 7.21 -4.95 -15.36
N GLY A 132 7.30 -4.46 -14.12
CA GLY A 132 6.98 -5.22 -12.91
C GLY A 132 8.09 -6.18 -12.45
N ASN A 133 9.13 -6.38 -13.26
CA ASN A 133 10.19 -7.34 -12.96
C ASN A 133 10.98 -6.93 -11.71
N PRO A 134 11.35 -7.89 -10.84
CA PRO A 134 12.21 -7.61 -9.71
C PRO A 134 13.59 -7.17 -10.21
N ILE A 135 14.09 -6.06 -9.65
CA ILE A 135 15.45 -5.55 -9.88
C ILE A 135 16.35 -6.04 -8.75
N ARG A 136 15.87 -6.00 -7.51
CA ARG A 136 16.65 -6.34 -6.31
C ARG A 136 15.77 -6.94 -5.24
N THR A 137 16.38 -7.78 -4.40
CA THR A 137 15.79 -8.31 -3.18
C THR A 137 16.64 -7.87 -1.99
N LEU A 138 16.01 -7.49 -0.90
CA LEU A 138 16.65 -7.08 0.35
C LEU A 138 16.12 -7.93 1.49
N SER A 139 16.99 -8.55 2.27
CA SER A 139 16.60 -9.27 3.48
C SER A 139 16.23 -8.28 4.58
N CYS A 140 15.26 -8.61 5.41
CA CYS A 140 14.80 -7.80 6.53
C CYS A 140 14.87 -8.61 7.83
N PRO A 141 15.00 -7.95 9.01
CA PRO A 141 15.04 -8.66 10.28
C PRO A 141 13.70 -9.30 10.70
N ALA A 142 12.58 -8.78 10.19
CA ALA A 142 11.23 -9.22 10.53
C ALA A 142 10.29 -9.03 9.33
N GLN A 143 9.17 -9.77 9.33
CA GLN A 143 8.16 -9.64 8.29
C GLN A 143 7.59 -8.22 8.27
N ILE A 144 7.52 -7.64 7.07
CA ILE A 144 7.03 -6.27 6.86
C ILE A 144 5.55 -6.33 6.50
N SER A 145 4.74 -5.62 7.28
CA SER A 145 3.29 -5.53 7.08
C SER A 145 2.90 -4.25 6.35
N HIS A 146 3.67 -3.16 6.54
CA HIS A 146 3.33 -1.83 6.02
C HIS A 146 4.53 -1.19 5.35
N LEU A 147 4.29 -0.55 4.22
CA LEU A 147 5.27 0.23 3.48
C LEU A 147 4.68 1.58 3.10
N HIS A 148 5.46 2.63 3.31
CA HIS A 148 5.11 3.98 2.92
C HIS A 148 6.35 4.75 2.46
N PHE A 149 6.21 5.56 1.41
CA PHE A 149 7.28 6.45 0.99
C PHE A 149 7.04 7.83 1.57
N SER A 150 8.05 8.40 2.23
CA SER A 150 8.11 9.83 2.48
C SER A 150 9.35 10.41 1.83
N GLN A 151 9.16 11.34 0.90
CA GLN A 151 10.25 11.85 0.06
C GLN A 151 11.05 10.67 -0.52
N SER A 152 12.38 10.72 -0.54
CA SER A 152 13.21 9.62 -1.06
C SER A 152 13.39 8.42 -0.11
N VAL A 153 12.77 8.43 1.06
CA VAL A 153 12.95 7.41 2.09
C VAL A 153 11.76 6.46 2.10
N LEU A 154 12.04 5.16 1.99
CA LEU A 154 11.05 4.12 2.23
C LEU A 154 10.99 3.83 3.73
N ILE A 155 9.79 3.80 4.29
CA ILE A 155 9.56 3.45 5.69
C ILE A 155 8.82 2.12 5.72
N SER A 156 9.30 1.19 6.54
CA SER A 156 8.64 -0.09 6.77
C SER A 156 8.15 -0.22 8.20
N GLY A 157 6.93 -0.69 8.36
CA GLY A 157 6.39 -1.19 9.62
C GLY A 157 6.37 -2.71 9.63
N SER A 158 6.93 -3.30 10.67
CA SER A 158 7.13 -4.74 10.77
C SER A 158 6.25 -5.39 11.86
N ALA A 159 6.08 -6.71 11.77
CA ALA A 159 5.31 -7.51 12.71
C ALA A 159 5.92 -7.54 14.12
N ASP A 160 7.21 -7.23 14.25
CA ASP A 160 7.93 -7.04 15.51
C ASP A 160 7.70 -5.64 16.13
N GLY A 161 6.86 -4.80 15.53
CA GLY A 161 6.53 -3.47 16.04
C GLY A 161 7.61 -2.43 15.82
N VAL A 162 8.64 -2.73 15.03
CA VAL A 162 9.73 -1.81 14.72
C VAL A 162 9.44 -1.07 13.42
N LEU A 163 9.69 0.24 13.43
CA LEU A 163 9.73 1.05 12.22
C LEU A 163 11.18 1.14 11.73
N ARG A 164 11.40 0.99 10.43
CA ARG A 164 12.72 1.09 9.80
C ARG A 164 12.67 2.02 8.61
N THR A 165 13.75 2.78 8.39
CA THR A 165 13.95 3.56 7.17
C THR A 165 14.91 2.85 6.23
N HIS A 166 14.60 2.92 4.95
CA HIS A 166 15.39 2.34 3.89
C HIS A 166 15.67 3.44 2.86
N ASP A 167 16.93 3.79 2.70
CA ASP A 167 17.33 4.68 1.62
C ASP A 167 17.63 3.85 0.37
N ILE A 168 16.67 3.87 -0.55
CA ILE A 168 16.71 3.14 -1.82
C ILE A 168 17.82 3.64 -2.76
N ARG A 169 18.36 4.84 -2.55
CA ARG A 169 19.47 5.38 -3.35
C ARG A 169 20.83 4.97 -2.80
N THR A 170 21.01 4.92 -1.47
CA THR A 170 22.29 4.51 -0.87
C THR A 170 22.45 3.00 -0.76
N SER A 171 21.37 2.22 -0.85
CA SER A 171 21.45 0.78 -1.14
C SER A 171 22.20 0.48 -2.46
N MET A 172 22.38 1.48 -3.34
CA MET A 172 23.22 1.35 -4.53
C MET A 172 24.72 1.28 -4.22
N ARG A 173 25.17 1.53 -2.97
CA ARG A 173 26.59 1.72 -2.63
C ARG A 173 27.18 0.76 -1.58
N ARG A 174 26.39 -0.12 -0.94
CA ARG A 174 26.93 -1.07 0.05
C ARG A 174 26.85 -2.50 -0.50
N ASP A 175 28.03 -3.13 -0.66
CA ASP A 175 28.20 -4.51 -1.14
C ASP A 175 27.76 -5.60 -0.15
N ASP A 176 27.37 -5.24 1.08
CA ASP A 176 26.99 -6.22 2.12
C ASP A 176 25.48 -6.54 2.15
N GLY A 177 24.66 -5.81 1.38
CA GLY A 177 23.21 -6.03 1.31
C GLY A 177 22.39 -5.41 2.46
N THR A 178 23.02 -4.75 3.44
CA THR A 178 22.33 -4.03 4.53
C THR A 178 22.10 -2.56 4.19
N LEU A 179 20.89 -2.08 4.50
CA LEU A 179 20.52 -0.68 4.31
C LEU A 179 21.14 0.16 5.44
N GLY A 180 21.38 1.45 5.18
CA GLY A 180 21.59 2.41 6.26
C GLY A 180 20.30 2.56 7.05
N GLU A 181 20.04 1.62 7.97
CA GLU A 181 18.77 1.50 8.66
C GLU A 181 18.78 2.33 9.93
N LEU A 182 17.98 3.39 9.97
CA LEU A 182 17.49 3.91 11.24
C LEU A 182 16.28 3.07 11.62
N SER A 183 16.28 2.54 12.84
CA SER A 183 15.20 1.71 13.36
C SER A 183 14.76 2.17 14.74
N VAL A 184 13.48 2.00 15.04
CA VAL A 184 12.91 2.37 16.33
C VAL A 184 11.78 1.42 16.71
N LYS A 185 11.81 0.92 17.95
CA LYS A 185 10.72 0.10 18.50
C LYS A 185 9.51 1.01 18.74
N ALA A 186 8.56 0.96 17.82
CA ALA A 186 7.33 1.73 17.92
C ALA A 186 6.30 1.00 18.78
N HIS A 187 5.97 -0.24 18.51
CA HIS A 187 4.92 -0.95 19.24
C HIS A 187 5.47 -2.18 19.94
N LEU A 188 4.87 -2.58 21.06
CA LEU A 188 5.33 -3.77 21.80
C LEU A 188 5.04 -5.04 20.99
N GLY A 189 3.82 -5.15 20.45
CA GLY A 189 3.43 -6.13 19.44
C GLY A 189 3.84 -5.66 18.05
N GLY A 190 2.91 -5.66 17.09
CA GLY A 190 3.17 -5.31 15.69
C GLY A 190 2.65 -3.95 15.24
N VAL A 191 3.15 -3.47 14.10
CA VAL A 191 2.59 -2.30 13.41
C VAL A 191 1.28 -2.67 12.72
N GLN A 192 0.23 -1.89 12.96
CA GLN A 192 -1.10 -2.07 12.37
C GLN A 192 -1.44 -1.01 11.33
N GLY A 193 -0.77 0.13 11.37
CA GLY A 193 -0.93 1.21 10.40
C GLY A 193 0.32 2.08 10.36
N LEU A 194 0.62 2.61 9.19
CA LEU A 194 1.77 3.43 8.92
C LEU A 194 1.39 4.46 7.86
N ASP A 195 1.69 5.71 8.14
CA ASP A 195 1.54 6.80 7.20
C ASP A 195 2.61 7.87 7.44
N ALA A 196 2.84 8.76 6.48
CA ALA A 196 3.77 9.86 6.63
C ALA A 196 3.32 11.11 5.88
N SER A 197 3.54 12.27 6.51
CA SER A 197 3.28 13.57 5.91
C SER A 197 4.47 14.51 6.17
N GLY A 198 5.03 15.05 5.09
CA GLY A 198 6.26 15.84 5.16
C GLY A 198 7.40 15.05 5.80
N ASN A 199 7.94 15.54 6.91
CA ASN A 199 9.01 14.86 7.65
C ASN A 199 8.49 14.03 8.83
N PHE A 200 7.18 13.86 8.98
CA PHE A 200 6.61 13.14 10.11
C PHE A 200 6.08 11.77 9.70
N VAL A 201 6.37 10.75 10.51
CA VAL A 201 5.81 9.41 10.39
C VAL A 201 4.83 9.19 11.52
N TYR A 202 3.69 8.62 11.18
CA TYR A 202 2.63 8.23 12.09
C TYR A 202 2.50 6.71 12.07
N SER A 203 2.45 6.10 13.25
CA SER A 203 2.19 4.66 13.35
C SER A 203 1.17 4.33 14.44
N ILE A 204 0.39 3.31 14.14
CA ILE A 204 -0.53 2.67 15.07
C ILE A 204 -0.18 1.19 15.14
N GLY A 205 -0.49 0.55 16.26
CA GLY A 205 -0.11 -0.82 16.50
C GLY A 205 -0.83 -1.38 17.70
N TRP A 206 -0.36 -2.54 18.14
CA TRP A 206 -0.98 -3.28 19.22
C TRP A 206 0.06 -3.83 20.19
N SER A 207 -0.42 -4.23 21.35
CA SER A 207 0.33 -4.86 22.43
C SER A 207 -0.46 -6.05 22.99
N LEU A 208 0.18 -6.88 23.80
CA LEU A 208 -0.50 -7.99 24.48
C LEU A 208 -0.85 -7.58 25.90
N ARG A 209 -2.12 -7.76 26.30
CA ARG A 209 -2.55 -7.73 27.69
C ARG A 209 -3.19 -9.05 28.03
N GLN A 210 -2.66 -9.75 29.04
CA GLN A 210 -3.15 -11.08 29.43
C GLN A 210 -3.27 -12.03 28.22
N SER A 211 -2.25 -12.05 27.37
CA SER A 211 -2.18 -12.85 26.13
C SER A 211 -3.22 -12.51 25.05
N HIS A 212 -4.00 -11.44 25.22
CA HIS A 212 -4.93 -10.95 24.20
C HIS A 212 -4.36 -9.71 23.50
N PRO A 213 -4.47 -9.61 22.16
CA PRO A 213 -4.06 -8.42 21.43
C PRO A 213 -4.99 -7.25 21.78
N VAL A 214 -4.38 -6.13 22.17
CA VAL A 214 -5.07 -4.87 22.47
C VAL A 214 -4.43 -3.76 21.65
N THR A 215 -5.25 -2.97 20.96
CA THR A 215 -4.79 -1.81 20.20
C THR A 215 -4.17 -0.77 21.13
N ASP A 216 -3.08 -0.15 20.68
CA ASP A 216 -2.48 0.95 21.41
C ASP A 216 -3.41 2.17 21.37
N GLN A 217 -3.59 2.85 22.51
CA GLN A 217 -4.47 4.02 22.61
C GLN A 217 -3.77 5.33 22.19
N PHE A 218 -2.77 5.23 21.32
CA PHE A 218 -1.96 6.37 20.89
C PHE A 218 -1.54 6.19 19.44
N VAL A 219 -1.47 7.31 18.72
CA VAL A 219 -0.72 7.41 17.47
C VAL A 219 0.69 7.83 17.81
N LYS A 220 1.69 7.01 17.44
CA LYS A 220 3.10 7.34 17.64
C LYS A 220 3.57 8.21 16.50
N VAL A 221 4.34 9.24 16.83
CA VAL A 221 4.82 10.24 15.87
C VAL A 221 6.35 10.27 15.90
N TYR A 222 6.98 10.30 14.73
CA TYR A 222 8.43 10.35 14.58
C TYR A 222 8.83 11.43 13.59
N ASP A 223 9.91 12.16 13.86
CA ASP A 223 10.53 13.10 12.90
C ASP A 223 11.61 12.37 12.09
N LEU A 224 11.44 12.25 10.78
CA LEU A 224 12.35 11.58 9.85
C LEU A 224 13.74 12.21 9.77
N ARG A 225 13.88 13.51 10.04
CA ARG A 225 15.17 14.19 9.92
C ARG A 225 16.18 13.69 10.95
N MET A 226 15.69 13.29 12.12
CA MET A 226 16.49 12.79 13.24
C MET A 226 16.10 11.35 13.63
N PHE A 227 15.11 10.78 12.94
CA PHE A 227 14.40 9.55 13.27
C PHE A 227 14.07 9.40 14.77
N ARG A 228 13.60 10.50 15.37
CA ARG A 228 13.36 10.62 16.81
C ARG A 228 11.87 10.52 17.13
N PRO A 229 11.47 9.77 18.18
CA PRO A 229 10.09 9.80 18.66
C PRO A 229 9.72 11.19 19.19
N LEU A 230 8.54 11.64 18.82
CA LEU A 230 7.86 12.82 19.38
C LEU A 230 6.79 12.38 20.38
N THR A 231 6.16 13.34 21.05
CA THR A 231 5.05 13.08 21.96
C THR A 231 3.92 12.35 21.23
N PRO A 232 3.51 11.15 21.67
CA PRO A 232 2.40 10.42 21.06
C PRO A 232 1.07 11.18 21.21
N ILE A 233 0.18 11.03 20.23
CA ILE A 233 -1.14 11.65 20.24
C ILE A 233 -2.13 10.64 20.84
N PRO A 234 -2.82 10.95 21.96
CA PRO A 234 -3.77 10.05 22.58
C PRO A 234 -5.01 9.86 21.71
N PHE A 235 -5.48 8.62 21.64
CA PHE A 235 -6.70 8.23 20.94
C PHE A 235 -7.43 7.18 21.77
N LEU A 236 -8.32 7.63 22.65
CA LEU A 236 -8.94 6.82 23.71
C LEU A 236 -9.68 5.58 23.17
N ALA A 237 -10.33 5.70 22.02
CA ALA A 237 -11.06 4.61 21.39
C ALA A 237 -10.15 3.57 20.69
N GLY A 238 -8.83 3.80 20.63
CA GLY A 238 -7.91 3.06 19.78
C GLY A 238 -8.03 3.50 18.30
N PRO A 239 -6.95 3.99 17.67
CA PRO A 239 -7.01 4.42 16.29
C PRO A 239 -7.15 3.21 15.37
N ALA A 240 -8.10 3.28 14.43
CA ALA A 240 -8.41 2.16 13.53
C ALA A 240 -7.60 2.18 12.23
N PHE A 241 -7.36 3.37 11.66
CA PHE A 241 -6.65 3.55 10.39
C PHE A 241 -5.88 4.86 10.35
N LEU A 242 -4.88 4.90 9.46
CA LEU A 242 -4.15 6.10 9.02
C LEU A 242 -4.27 6.16 7.49
N ASN A 243 -4.37 7.34 6.90
CA ASN A 243 -4.55 7.54 5.45
C ASN A 243 -4.05 8.90 4.99
#